data_AF-A0A7R9Q213-F1
#
_entry.id   AF-A0A7R9Q213-F1
#
_cell.length_a   1.000
_cell.length_b   1.000
_cell.length_c   1.000
_cell.angle_alpha   90.00
_cell.angle_beta   90.00
_cell.angle_gamma   90.00
#
_symmetry.space_group_name_H-M   'P 1'
#
loop_
_entity.id
_entity.type
_entity.pdbx_description
1 polymer ?
#
loop_
_entity_poly.entity_id
_entity_poly.type
_entity_poly.pdbx_seq_one_letter_code
_entity_poly.pdbx_strand_id
1 'polypeptide(L)'
;MVNNASKRWPNHDISTLKLLQLVHRHGERSPTSFPPNDPFKNTKYWVEGIGELTTKGKYRMYKLGEFIRQEYNDYFGDKYSPREVYVRSSITDRCIESTSSLLAGHICHAASGEG
;
A
#
# COMPACT_ATOMS: atom_id res chain seq x y z
N MET A 1 26.10 5.96 8.07
CA MET A 1 24.73 5.74 8.58
C MET A 1 24.05 7.09 8.69
N VAL A 2 23.14 7.41 7.78
CA VAL A 2 22.39 8.68 7.81
C VAL A 2 21.17 8.50 8.69
N ASN A 3 21.19 9.14 9.86
CA ASN A 3 20.08 9.22 10.80
C ASN A 3 18.96 10.04 10.16
N ASN A 4 17.89 9.38 9.72
CA ASN A 4 16.76 10.02 9.04
C ASN A 4 15.63 10.37 10.03
N ALA A 5 15.98 10.82 11.22
CA ALA A 5 15.04 11.14 12.30
C ALA A 5 14.29 12.48 12.10
N SER A 6 14.49 13.19 10.99
CA SER A 6 14.06 14.59 10.82
C SER A 6 12.83 14.82 9.93
N LYS A 7 11.97 13.82 9.71
CA LYS A 7 10.69 14.00 8.99
C LYS A 7 9.47 13.33 9.66
N ARG A 8 9.48 13.14 10.97
CA ARG A 8 8.24 12.83 11.70
C ARG A 8 7.40 14.09 11.80
N TRP A 9 6.11 13.95 11.50
CA TRP A 9 5.11 14.99 11.77
C TRP A 9 5.17 15.36 13.27
N PRO A 10 4.99 16.63 13.66
CA PRO A 10 5.23 17.07 15.03
C PRO A 10 4.40 16.24 16.03
N ASN A 11 5.10 15.53 16.92
CA ASN A 11 4.65 14.93 18.18
C ASN A 11 3.17 14.54 18.28
N HIS A 12 2.74 13.50 17.56
CA HIS A 12 1.59 12.73 18.01
C HIS A 12 2.09 11.59 18.89
N ASP A 13 1.77 11.68 20.18
CA ASP A 13 1.98 10.59 21.11
C ASP A 13 1.06 9.41 20.71
N ILE A 14 1.65 8.44 20.02
CA ILE A 14 1.03 7.20 19.56
C ILE A 14 0.42 6.39 20.72
N SER A 15 0.89 6.56 21.97
CA SER A 15 0.30 5.88 23.13
C SER A 15 -1.17 6.23 23.37
N THR A 16 -1.61 7.38 22.86
CA THR A 16 -3.00 7.84 22.97
C THR A 16 -3.86 7.51 21.74
N LEU A 17 -3.25 6.99 20.66
CA LEU A 17 -3.95 6.66 19.42
C LEU A 17 -5.04 5.62 19.69
N LYS A 18 -6.27 5.89 19.24
CA LYS A 18 -7.42 4.99 19.40
C LYS A 18 -7.84 4.32 18.10
N LEU A 19 -7.64 4.99 16.97
CA LEU A 19 -8.06 4.53 15.65
C LEU A 19 -7.14 5.11 14.57
N LEU A 20 -6.68 4.26 13.66
CA LEU A 20 -6.06 4.68 12.40
C LEU A 20 -7.03 4.40 11.25
N GLN A 21 -7.40 5.44 10.50
CA GLN A 21 -8.20 5.31 9.28
C GLN A 21 -7.39 5.72 8.06
N LEU A 22 -7.20 4.78 7.13
CA LEU A 22 -6.50 5.02 5.88
C LEU A 22 -7.49 4.99 4.71
N VAL A 23 -7.52 6.06 3.93
CA VAL A 23 -8.15 6.08 2.61
C VAL A 23 -7.06 6.32 1.58
N HIS A 24 -6.82 5.34 0.71
CA HIS A 24 -5.77 5.42 -0.30
C HIS A 24 -6.34 5.20 -1.69
N ARG A 25 -5.67 5.78 -2.69
CA ARG A 25 -5.89 5.44 -4.09
C ARG A 25 -5.26 4.07 -4.38
N HIS A 26 -5.74 3.38 -5.41
CA HIS A 26 -5.00 2.29 -6.02
C HIS A 26 -3.57 2.73 -6.40
N GLY A 27 -2.64 1.79 -6.47
CA GLY A 27 -1.28 2.02 -6.92
C GLY A 27 -1.19 2.38 -8.39
N GLU A 28 0.04 2.52 -8.89
CA GLU A 28 0.29 2.82 -10.29
C GLU A 28 -0.33 1.76 -11.22
N ARG A 29 -1.01 2.23 -12.28
CA ARG A 29 -1.71 1.39 -13.25
C ARG A 29 -1.44 1.87 -14.67
N SER A 30 -1.73 1.04 -15.65
CA SER A 30 -1.80 1.47 -17.04
C SER A 30 -3.02 2.41 -17.27
N PRO A 31 -3.03 3.18 -18.38
CA PRO A 31 -4.18 3.99 -18.77
C PRO A 31 -5.45 3.14 -18.89
N THR A 32 -6.62 3.72 -18.60
CA THR A 32 -7.92 3.03 -18.72
C THR A 32 -8.57 3.25 -20.09
N SER A 33 -8.05 4.20 -20.87
CA SER A 33 -8.57 4.63 -22.16
C SER A 33 -7.51 5.47 -22.86
N PHE A 34 -7.56 5.50 -24.18
CA PHE A 34 -6.63 6.27 -25.01
C PHE A 34 -7.39 7.18 -25.98
N PRO A 35 -6.85 8.36 -26.31
CA PRO A 35 -7.30 9.12 -27.47
C PRO A 35 -7.20 8.29 -28.77
N PRO A 36 -8.03 8.57 -29.79
CA PRO A 36 -8.05 7.76 -31.03
C PRO A 36 -6.67 7.57 -31.70
N ASN A 37 -5.84 8.61 -31.67
CA ASN A 37 -4.53 8.68 -32.34
C ASN A 37 -3.34 8.46 -31.40
N ASP A 38 -3.56 7.88 -30.22
CA ASP A 38 -2.47 7.60 -29.28
C ASP A 38 -1.56 6.48 -29.82
N PRO A 39 -0.25 6.72 -29.99
CA PRO A 39 0.69 5.72 -30.51
C PRO A 39 0.92 4.54 -29.53
N PHE A 40 0.59 4.71 -28.26
CA PHE A 40 0.76 3.72 -27.20
C PHE A 40 -0.52 2.96 -26.85
N LYS A 41 -1.60 3.12 -27.62
CA LYS A 41 -2.88 2.40 -27.36
C LYS A 41 -2.79 0.88 -27.50
N ASN A 42 -1.74 0.37 -28.13
CA ASN A 42 -1.55 -1.07 -28.34
C ASN A 42 -1.16 -1.75 -27.02
N THR A 43 -1.82 -2.86 -26.69
CA THR A 43 -1.60 -3.65 -25.46
C THR A 43 -0.17 -4.17 -25.31
N LYS A 44 0.62 -4.25 -26.38
CA LYS A 44 2.05 -4.61 -26.31
C LYS A 44 2.87 -3.68 -25.41
N TYR A 45 2.43 -2.44 -25.19
CA TYR A 45 3.08 -1.47 -24.32
C TYR A 45 2.64 -1.59 -22.85
N TRP A 46 1.60 -2.38 -22.58
CA TRP A 46 0.95 -2.52 -21.26
C TRP A 46 0.82 -4.00 -20.94
N VAL A 47 1.93 -4.60 -20.50
CA VAL A 47 2.07 -6.05 -20.30
C VAL A 47 1.02 -6.59 -19.32
N GLU A 48 0.68 -5.81 -18.30
CA GLU A 48 -0.36 -6.15 -17.33
C GLU A 48 -1.80 -5.97 -17.85
N GLY A 49 -1.98 -5.34 -19.01
CA GLY A 49 -3.30 -4.98 -19.56
C GLY A 49 -3.66 -3.51 -19.35
N ILE A 50 -4.78 -3.07 -19.94
CA ILE A 50 -5.28 -1.69 -19.90
C ILE A 50 -6.12 -1.49 -18.63
N GLY A 51 -5.84 -0.43 -17.88
CA GLY A 51 -6.49 -0.12 -16.61
C GLY A 51 -6.01 -0.95 -15.42
N GLU A 52 -5.07 -1.86 -15.65
CA GLU A 52 -4.55 -2.81 -14.67
C GLU A 52 -3.38 -2.26 -13.87
N LEU A 53 -3.25 -2.76 -12.65
CA LEU A 53 -2.20 -2.36 -11.73
C LEU A 53 -0.85 -2.88 -12.22
N THR A 54 0.14 -1.99 -12.35
CA THR A 54 1.47 -2.39 -12.80
C THR A 54 2.23 -3.12 -11.70
N THR A 55 3.24 -3.91 -12.06
CA THR A 55 4.14 -4.54 -11.08
C THR A 55 4.80 -3.50 -10.17
N LYS A 56 5.15 -2.34 -10.73
CA LYS A 56 5.67 -1.19 -9.96
C LYS A 56 4.61 -0.62 -9.02
N GLY A 57 3.34 -0.56 -9.46
CA GLY A 57 2.21 -0.19 -8.62
C GLY A 57 2.04 -1.11 -7.41
N LYS A 58 2.06 -2.43 -7.62
CA LYS A 58 2.02 -3.45 -6.55
C LYS A 58 3.14 -3.23 -5.53
N TYR A 59 4.38 -3.07 -6.00
CA TYR A 59 5.53 -2.82 -5.13
C TYR A 59 5.40 -1.53 -4.31
N ARG A 60 4.91 -0.44 -4.92
CA ARG A 60 4.69 0.82 -4.19
C ARG A 60 3.63 0.67 -3.09
N MET A 61 2.57 -0.10 -3.34
CA MET A 61 1.55 -0.40 -2.32
C MET A 61 2.13 -1.26 -1.19
N TYR A 62 2.95 -2.25 -1.51
CA TYR A 62 3.70 -3.03 -0.52
C TYR A 62 4.58 -2.14 0.38
N LYS A 63 5.38 -1.24 -0.23
CA LYS A 63 6.21 -0.29 0.53
C LYS A 63 5.39 0.66 1.39
N LEU A 64 4.20 1.06 0.94
CA LEU A 64 3.26 1.84 1.76
C LEU A 64 2.79 1.04 2.98
N GLY A 65 2.49 -0.25 2.80
CA GLY A 65 2.15 -1.16 3.90
C GLY A 65 3.26 -1.26 4.94
N GLU A 66 4.51 -1.46 4.51
CA GLU A 66 5.68 -1.49 5.39
C GLU A 66 5.86 -0.17 6.15
N PHE A 67 5.70 0.96 5.45
CA PHE A 67 5.78 2.28 6.08
C PHE A 67 4.72 2.45 7.17
N ILE A 68 3.46 2.12 6.90
CA ILE A 68 2.38 2.20 7.90
C ILE A 68 2.69 1.30 9.10
N ARG A 69 3.15 0.08 8.85
CA ARG A 69 3.51 -0.85 9.93
C ARG A 69 4.64 -0.30 10.79
N GLN A 70 5.67 0.31 10.18
CA GLN A 70 6.80 0.89 10.89
C GLN A 70 6.42 2.14 11.70
N GLU A 71 5.62 3.03 11.13
CA GLU A 71 5.22 4.27 11.83
C GLU A 71 4.27 4.02 13.01
N TYR A 72 3.45 2.97 12.94
CA TYR A 72 2.45 2.64 13.96
C TYR A 72 2.71 1.30 14.67
N ASN A 73 3.95 0.82 14.69
CA ASN A 73 4.28 -0.50 15.24
C ASN A 73 3.82 -0.65 16.70
N ASP A 74 4.03 0.39 17.53
CA ASP A 74 3.66 0.39 18.95
C ASP A 74 2.14 0.35 19.17
N TYR A 75 1.35 0.79 18.18
CA TYR A 75 -0.12 0.72 18.22
C TYR A 75 -0.65 -0.65 17.78
N PHE A 76 -0.02 -1.27 16.78
CA PHE A 76 -0.44 -2.58 16.28
C PHE A 76 0.09 -3.77 17.09
N GLY A 77 1.17 -3.58 17.86
CA GLY A 77 1.87 -4.66 18.56
C GLY A 77 2.53 -5.65 17.61
N ASP A 78 3.18 -6.67 18.14
CA ASP A 78 4.05 -7.57 17.37
C ASP A 78 3.31 -8.50 16.39
N LYS A 79 2.05 -8.85 16.68
CA LYS A 79 1.29 -9.85 15.91
C LYS A 79 0.06 -9.25 15.25
N TYR A 80 -0.22 -9.68 14.03
CA TYR A 80 -1.45 -9.32 13.34
C TYR A 80 -2.68 -9.93 14.03
N SER A 81 -3.71 -9.10 14.25
CA SER A 81 -5.02 -9.52 14.74
C SER A 81 -6.12 -9.23 13.70
N PRO A 82 -6.81 -10.25 13.16
CA PRO A 82 -7.92 -10.02 12.22
C PRO A 82 -9.14 -9.36 12.88
N ARG A 83 -9.16 -9.18 14.21
CA ARG A 83 -10.21 -8.47 14.94
C ARG A 83 -9.97 -6.96 15.02
N GLU A 84 -8.74 -6.52 14.78
CA GLU A 84 -8.31 -5.13 14.94
C GLU A 84 -8.11 -4.42 13.59
N VAL A 85 -7.94 -5.18 12.52
CA VAL A 85 -7.74 -4.65 11.16
C VAL A 85 -8.94 -4.97 10.29
N TYR A 86 -9.66 -3.94 9.88
CA TYR A 86 -10.73 -4.02 8.89
C TYR A 86 -10.31 -3.35 7.58
N VAL A 87 -10.57 -4.01 6.45
CA VAL A 87 -10.18 -3.52 5.14
C VAL A 87 -11.33 -3.64 4.15
N ARG A 88 -11.53 -2.57 3.37
CA ARG A 88 -12.54 -2.51 2.32
C ARG A 88 -11.93 -1.89 1.06
N SER A 89 -12.15 -2.52 -0.08
CA SER A 89 -11.74 -2.03 -1.39
C SER A 89 -12.95 -1.71 -2.27
N SER A 90 -12.74 -0.86 -3.28
CA SER A 90 -13.63 -0.84 -4.45
C SER A 90 -13.46 -2.13 -5.27
N ILE A 91 -14.48 -2.51 -6.03
CA ILE A 91 -14.56 -3.82 -6.71
C ILE A 91 -13.63 -4.00 -7.91
N THR A 92 -12.97 -2.95 -8.41
CA THR A 92 -12.09 -3.08 -9.58
C THR A 92 -10.78 -3.76 -9.21
N ASP A 93 -10.27 -4.64 -10.08
CA ASP A 93 -9.08 -5.47 -9.85
C ASP A 93 -7.89 -4.69 -9.32
N ARG A 94 -7.51 -3.59 -9.98
CA ARG A 94 -6.44 -2.69 -9.50
C ARG A 94 -6.58 -2.22 -8.05
N CYS A 95 -7.81 -2.05 -7.53
CA CYS A 95 -8.06 -1.62 -6.17
C CYS A 95 -7.91 -2.79 -5.20
N ILE A 96 -8.44 -3.97 -5.57
CA ILE A 96 -8.28 -5.20 -4.79
C ILE A 96 -6.80 -5.55 -4.70
N GLU A 97 -6.08 -5.60 -5.82
CA GLU A 97 -4.65 -5.91 -5.85
C GLU A 97 -3.80 -4.89 -5.09
N SER A 98 -4.14 -3.60 -5.16
CA SER A 98 -3.45 -2.55 -4.39
C SER A 98 -3.62 -2.78 -2.89
N THR A 99 -4.84 -3.09 -2.48
CA THR A 99 -5.20 -3.35 -1.09
C THR A 99 -4.49 -4.60 -0.57
N SER A 100 -4.49 -5.69 -1.36
CA SER A 100 -3.77 -6.93 -1.03
C SER A 100 -2.26 -6.71 -0.94
N SER A 101 -1.68 -5.93 -1.86
CA SER A 101 -0.25 -5.61 -1.84
C SER A 101 0.14 -4.77 -0.62
N LEU A 102 -0.70 -3.80 -0.24
CA LEU A 102 -0.52 -3.03 0.99
C LEU A 102 -0.58 -3.93 2.22
N LEU A 103 -1.58 -4.81 2.30
CA LEU A 103 -1.71 -5.75 3.42
C LEU A 103 -0.51 -6.69 3.51
N ALA A 104 0.04 -7.14 2.39
CA ALA A 104 1.26 -7.95 2.39
C ALA A 104 2.42 -7.20 3.05
N GLY A 105 2.65 -5.93 2.71
CA GLY A 105 3.70 -5.12 3.36
C GLY A 105 3.41 -4.82 4.83
N HIS A 106 2.15 -4.61 5.18
CA HIS A 106 1.72 -4.30 6.53
C HIS A 106 1.82 -5.51 7.48
N ILE A 107 1.42 -6.69 7.01
CA ILE A 107 1.29 -7.91 7.82
C ILE A 107 2.59 -8.73 7.81
N CYS A 108 3.28 -8.88 6.67
CA CYS A 108 4.46 -9.75 6.61
C CYS A 108 5.63 -9.26 7.46
N HIS A 109 5.77 -7.94 7.69
CA HIS A 109 6.81 -7.42 8.57
C HIS A 109 6.56 -7.74 10.06
N ALA A 110 5.30 -7.99 10.45
CA ALA A 110 4.96 -8.44 11.81
C ALA A 110 5.43 -9.89 12.07
N ALA A 111 5.56 -10.70 11.01
CA ALA A 111 5.92 -12.11 11.13
C ALA A 111 7.44 -12.39 11.15
N SER A 112 8.27 -11.39 10.82
CA SER A 112 9.74 -11.55 10.71
C SER A 112 10.52 -11.26 12.00
N GLY A 113 9.85 -11.19 13.15
CA GLY A 113 10.47 -10.98 14.47
C GLY A 113 11.04 -12.22 15.15
N GLU A 114 11.07 -13.38 14.48
CA GLU A 114 11.72 -14.59 14.96
C GLU A 114 12.86 -14.97 13.99
N GLY A 115 14.09 -14.63 14.41
CA GLY A 115 15.36 -14.95 13.75
C GLY A 115 16.53 -14.49 14.58
#